data_AF-A0A9K3LKI3-F1
#
_entry.id   AF-A0A9K3LKI3-F1
#
_cell.length_a   1.000
_cell.length_b   1.000
_cell.length_c   1.000
_cell.angle_alpha   90.00
_cell.angle_beta   90.00
_cell.angle_gamma   90.00
#
_symmetry.space_group_name_H-M   'P 1'
#
loop_
_entity.id
_entity.type
_entity.pdbx_description
1 polymer ?
#
loop_
_entity_poly.entity_id
_entity_poly.type
_entity_poly.pdbx_seq_one_letter_code
_entity_poly.pdbx_strand_id
1 'polypeptide(L)'
;MKFFALAPQLGLLAVGCFGALVKAVRDDVMILMYETDASLESDPSSPLHFFKQKGEIANLQTTVFGANLAYHGFGDKYQTLRPLLELVEEDKLVILADARDVALNVPDNEAFATLAVDNFLEAYKRLTKDTPHAVVMSAEAQCCVSAMSHAHPSEYFDPVEKKRVKRACPSGHPDCRWYYNKNIDDWQTFMEDLAFNKTGEENLDVYLNAGLMAGYPQDLINMLDIIDIGPSEDDQAVLSGFLYSFPELLVLDYKQELFGNNQWTRGLVDGCVFESQAADLPLVHTETGTEPLIIHTPGKFYGCLDILIEELGGSSQQRYLRGMDGRFFEDLMSGSGFNVLGRVSPPSIDFTVVESEESNYGDYGNYGYGNYGYGNYGYGNYGYGNYGYGNYGYGNYASGPESRMRRERNLNQRPFLGNMMHILNEFRNSFTTESRSETEAPTPTVPSDTDTPEEGAASNYGGYGNYGEYGNYGGYGVYGNYGAYGNYGYGNYGYGSYGNYGYGNYGNSGTEPSGRREMRHRQLQSTEA
;
A
#
# COMPACT_ATOMS: atom_id res chain seq x y z
N MET A 1 -37.43 20.25 -80.91
CA MET A 1 -36.68 19.03 -80.51
C MET A 1 -36.07 19.30 -79.14
N LYS A 2 -36.43 18.46 -78.16
CA LYS A 2 -36.04 18.56 -76.75
C LYS A 2 -34.70 17.85 -76.55
N PHE A 3 -33.77 18.43 -75.79
CA PHE A 3 -32.75 17.68 -75.06
C PHE A 3 -32.47 18.41 -73.74
N PHE A 4 -33.08 17.90 -72.67
CA PHE A 4 -32.69 18.19 -71.28
C PHE A 4 -31.69 17.10 -70.89
N ALA A 5 -30.46 17.50 -70.54
CA ALA A 5 -29.46 16.59 -70.00
C ALA A 5 -29.70 16.44 -68.49
N LEU A 6 -30.08 15.24 -68.07
CA LEU A 6 -30.13 14.80 -66.68
C LEU A 6 -28.72 14.40 -66.24
N ALA A 7 -28.18 15.11 -65.25
CA ALA A 7 -26.97 14.70 -64.53
C ALA A 7 -27.36 13.65 -63.47
N PRO A 8 -26.59 12.56 -63.30
CA PRO A 8 -26.85 11.58 -62.26
C PRO A 8 -26.30 12.10 -60.92
N GLN A 9 -27.20 12.25 -59.94
CA GLN A 9 -26.82 12.39 -58.53
C GLN A 9 -26.25 11.04 -58.06
N LEU A 10 -24.92 10.94 -57.97
CA LEU A 10 -24.28 9.89 -57.17
C LEU A 10 -24.48 10.24 -55.69
N GLY A 11 -25.44 9.56 -55.05
CA GLY A 11 -25.56 9.51 -53.60
C GLY A 11 -24.43 8.67 -53.02
N LEU A 12 -23.40 9.32 -52.50
CA LEU A 12 -22.37 8.68 -51.68
C LEU A 12 -22.99 8.37 -50.31
N LEU A 13 -23.51 7.15 -50.13
CA LEU A 13 -23.84 6.61 -48.82
C LEU A 13 -22.50 6.33 -48.11
N ALA A 14 -22.04 7.29 -47.32
CA ALA A 14 -20.99 7.06 -46.33
C ALA A 14 -21.57 6.10 -45.28
N VAL A 15 -21.32 4.81 -45.47
CA VAL A 15 -21.49 3.80 -44.42
C VAL A 15 -20.41 4.11 -43.39
N GLY A 16 -20.76 4.97 -42.42
CA GLY A 16 -19.94 5.21 -41.24
C GLY A 16 -19.86 3.92 -40.45
N CYS A 17 -18.81 3.14 -40.70
CA CYS A 17 -18.36 2.14 -39.74
C CYS A 17 -17.90 2.91 -38.50
N PHE A 18 -18.83 3.13 -37.57
CA PHE A 18 -18.51 3.40 -36.18
C PHE A 18 -17.89 2.12 -35.60
N GLY A 19 -16.65 1.84 -35.99
CA GLY A 19 -15.83 0.92 -35.23
C GLY A 19 -15.66 1.54 -33.85
N ALA A 20 -16.16 0.87 -32.82
CA ALA A 20 -15.84 1.24 -31.45
C ALA A 20 -14.32 1.32 -31.36
N LEU A 21 -13.79 2.52 -31.10
CA LEU A 21 -12.38 2.72 -30.89
C LEU A 21 -12.04 1.91 -29.63
N VAL A 22 -11.38 0.76 -29.80
CA VAL A 22 -10.88 0.00 -28.67
C VAL A 22 -9.81 0.89 -28.05
N LYS A 23 -10.12 1.42 -26.86
CA LYS A 23 -9.23 2.29 -26.12
C LYS A 23 -8.02 1.46 -25.69
N ALA A 24 -6.83 1.87 -26.12
CA ALA A 24 -5.60 1.17 -25.77
C ALA A 24 -5.37 1.29 -24.26
N VAL A 25 -5.20 0.15 -23.59
CA VAL A 25 -4.75 0.10 -22.20
C VAL A 25 -3.33 0.66 -22.15
N ARG A 26 -2.99 1.45 -21.12
CA ARG A 26 -1.64 1.99 -21.00
C ARG A 26 -0.64 0.87 -20.66
N ASP A 27 0.53 0.94 -21.26
CA ASP A 27 1.58 -0.09 -21.20
C ASP A 27 2.77 0.29 -20.31
N ASP A 28 2.83 1.55 -19.85
CA ASP A 28 3.92 2.11 -19.05
C ASP A 28 3.82 1.82 -17.54
N VAL A 29 2.64 1.42 -17.04
CA VAL A 29 2.40 1.11 -15.63
C VAL A 29 1.39 -0.02 -15.44
N MET A 30 1.58 -0.82 -14.39
CA MET A 30 0.58 -1.80 -13.92
C MET A 30 0.44 -1.81 -12.41
N ILE A 31 -0.72 -2.26 -11.94
CA ILE A 31 -1.04 -2.43 -10.53
C ILE A 31 -1.20 -3.92 -10.24
N LEU A 32 -0.48 -4.40 -9.23
CA LEU A 32 -0.59 -5.74 -8.66
C LEU A 32 -1.22 -5.62 -7.27
N MET A 33 -2.38 -6.25 -7.07
CA MET A 33 -3.09 -6.24 -5.80
C MET A 33 -3.15 -7.64 -5.21
N TYR A 34 -2.76 -7.81 -3.95
CA TYR A 34 -2.82 -9.11 -3.29
C TYR A 34 -4.17 -9.33 -2.62
N GLU A 35 -4.92 -10.34 -3.07
CA GLU A 35 -6.18 -10.75 -2.47
C GLU A 35 -6.38 -12.27 -2.58
N THR A 36 -6.81 -12.89 -1.49
CA THR A 36 -7.06 -14.34 -1.40
C THR A 36 -8.52 -14.71 -1.62
N ASP A 37 -9.44 -13.80 -1.30
CA ASP A 37 -10.88 -13.95 -1.47
C ASP A 37 -11.31 -13.41 -2.84
N ALA A 38 -11.42 -14.32 -3.80
CA ALA A 38 -11.83 -14.01 -5.16
C ALA A 38 -13.25 -13.41 -5.27
N SER A 39 -14.09 -13.56 -4.23
CA SER A 39 -15.44 -13.01 -4.28
C SER A 39 -15.46 -11.48 -4.23
N LEU A 40 -14.43 -10.86 -3.64
CA LEU A 40 -14.35 -9.41 -3.46
C LEU A 40 -14.33 -8.67 -4.79
N GLU A 41 -13.70 -9.21 -5.83
CA GLU A 41 -13.70 -8.58 -7.16
C GLU A 41 -15.11 -8.42 -7.76
N SER A 42 -16.03 -9.30 -7.38
CA SER A 42 -17.41 -9.32 -7.86
C SER A 42 -18.41 -8.62 -6.93
N ASP A 43 -18.01 -8.27 -5.71
CA ASP A 43 -18.85 -7.58 -4.74
C ASP A 43 -18.80 -6.06 -5.01
N PRO A 44 -19.91 -5.44 -5.46
CA PRO A 44 -19.95 -4.02 -5.80
C PRO A 44 -19.74 -3.08 -4.62
N SER A 45 -19.83 -3.58 -3.38
CA SER A 45 -19.53 -2.82 -2.17
C SER A 45 -18.08 -2.95 -1.71
N SER A 46 -17.28 -3.81 -2.35
CA SER A 46 -15.91 -4.04 -1.94
C SER A 46 -14.97 -2.93 -2.46
N PRO A 47 -13.96 -2.53 -1.66
CA PRO A 47 -12.94 -1.60 -2.12
C PRO A 47 -12.20 -2.09 -3.36
N LEU A 48 -11.96 -3.41 -3.48
CA LEU A 48 -11.29 -4.01 -4.63
C LEU A 48 -12.10 -3.85 -5.93
N HIS A 49 -13.41 -4.08 -5.86
CA HIS A 49 -14.29 -3.89 -7.01
C HIS A 49 -14.28 -2.43 -7.47
N PHE A 50 -14.46 -1.50 -6.52
CA PHE A 50 -14.37 -0.06 -6.78
C PHE A 50 -13.03 0.31 -7.42
N PHE A 51 -11.92 -0.19 -6.87
CA PHE A 51 -10.58 0.08 -7.38
C PHE A 51 -10.44 -0.37 -8.85
N LYS A 52 -10.91 -1.57 -9.19
CA LYS A 52 -10.88 -2.06 -10.58
C LYS A 52 -11.72 -1.22 -11.52
N GLN A 53 -12.94 -0.84 -11.11
CA GLN A 53 -13.81 0.03 -11.89
C GLN A 53 -13.13 1.37 -12.21
N LYS A 54 -12.51 1.99 -11.21
CA LYS A 54 -11.73 3.22 -11.41
C LYS A 54 -10.50 3.00 -12.29
N GLY A 55 -9.87 1.83 -12.19
CA GLY A 55 -8.76 1.42 -13.05
C GLY A 55 -9.16 1.40 -14.52
N GLU A 56 -10.35 0.90 -14.85
CA GLU A 56 -10.87 0.89 -16.23
C GLU A 56 -11.03 2.31 -16.79
N ILE A 57 -11.52 3.26 -15.99
CA ILE A 57 -11.66 4.67 -16.40
C ILE A 57 -10.28 5.28 -16.71
N ALA A 58 -9.28 5.00 -15.88
CA ALA A 58 -7.89 5.44 -16.02
C ALA A 58 -7.07 4.64 -17.05
N ASN A 59 -7.65 3.62 -17.70
CA ASN A 59 -6.96 2.64 -18.55
C ASN A 59 -5.80 1.91 -17.87
N LEU A 60 -5.87 1.72 -16.56
CA LEU A 60 -4.83 1.04 -15.78
C LEU A 60 -5.00 -0.47 -15.86
N GLN A 61 -3.90 -1.17 -16.15
CA GLN A 61 -3.85 -2.62 -16.00
C GLN A 61 -3.77 -2.98 -14.50
N THR A 62 -4.88 -3.45 -13.94
CA THR A 62 -4.95 -3.94 -12.55
C THR A 62 -5.08 -5.45 -12.53
N THR A 63 -4.11 -6.13 -11.92
CA THR A 63 -4.11 -7.59 -11.76
C THR A 63 -4.21 -7.93 -10.28
N VAL A 64 -5.19 -8.77 -9.95
CA VAL A 64 -5.33 -9.35 -8.61
C VAL A 64 -4.59 -10.68 -8.60
N PHE A 65 -3.80 -10.94 -7.57
CA PHE A 65 -3.08 -12.19 -7.41
C PHE A 65 -3.23 -12.75 -5.99
N GLY A 66 -3.04 -14.06 -5.85
CA GLY A 66 -3.27 -14.78 -4.60
C GLY A 66 -4.67 -15.38 -4.46
N ALA A 67 -5.56 -15.16 -5.45
CA ALA A 67 -6.92 -15.66 -5.43
C ALA A 67 -6.96 -17.18 -5.18
N ASN A 68 -7.82 -17.60 -4.25
CA ASN A 68 -8.00 -18.99 -3.82
C ASN A 68 -6.79 -19.62 -3.11
N LEU A 69 -5.78 -18.84 -2.75
CA LEU A 69 -4.74 -19.28 -1.83
C LEU A 69 -5.23 -19.15 -0.38
N ALA A 70 -4.73 -20.01 0.49
CA ALA A 70 -4.92 -19.82 1.92
C ALA A 70 -4.07 -18.64 2.37
N TYR A 71 -4.64 -17.71 3.14
CA TYR A 71 -3.89 -16.62 3.73
C TYR A 71 -3.03 -17.12 4.89
N HIS A 72 -1.71 -16.94 4.81
CA HIS A 72 -0.77 -17.34 5.87
C HIS A 72 -0.22 -16.18 6.70
N GLY A 73 -0.49 -14.94 6.31
CA GLY A 73 0.00 -13.73 6.97
C GLY A 73 0.38 -12.64 5.98
N PHE A 74 0.89 -11.52 6.51
CA PHE A 74 1.18 -10.32 5.71
C PHE A 74 2.34 -10.54 4.72
N GLY A 75 3.35 -11.34 5.10
CA GLY A 75 4.46 -11.71 4.21
C GLY A 75 4.09 -12.58 3.01
N ASP A 76 2.91 -13.20 2.99
CA ASP A 76 2.46 -14.14 1.95
C ASP A 76 2.34 -13.46 0.57
N LYS A 77 2.06 -12.15 0.54
CA LYS A 77 2.00 -11.35 -0.71
C LYS A 77 3.32 -11.34 -1.47
N TYR A 78 4.46 -11.32 -0.77
CA TYR A 78 5.77 -11.29 -1.41
C TYR A 78 6.21 -12.66 -1.94
N GLN A 79 5.76 -13.74 -1.31
CA GLN A 79 6.07 -15.12 -1.73
C GLN A 79 5.46 -15.47 -3.08
N THR A 80 4.34 -14.84 -3.41
CA THR A 80 3.60 -15.07 -4.65
C THR A 80 3.90 -14.06 -5.75
N LEU A 81 4.64 -12.99 -5.42
CA LEU A 81 4.90 -11.86 -6.31
C LEU A 81 5.96 -12.15 -7.37
N ARG A 82 7.04 -12.87 -7.02
CA ARG A 82 8.20 -13.07 -7.92
C ARG A 82 7.84 -13.60 -9.32
N PRO A 83 7.04 -14.69 -9.47
CA PRO A 83 6.71 -15.21 -10.79
C PRO A 83 5.93 -14.22 -11.66
N LEU A 84 5.22 -13.27 -11.05
CA LEU A 84 4.52 -12.21 -11.79
C LEU A 84 5.52 -11.20 -12.30
N LEU A 85 6.42 -10.72 -11.43
CA LEU A 85 7.46 -9.74 -11.79
C LEU A 85 8.38 -10.25 -12.92
N GLU A 86 8.70 -11.54 -12.93
CA GLU A 86 9.52 -12.17 -13.99
C GLU A 86 8.83 -12.19 -15.36
N LEU A 87 7.52 -11.93 -15.43
CA LEU A 87 6.74 -11.84 -16.66
C LEU A 87 6.43 -10.39 -17.08
N VAL A 88 6.70 -9.41 -16.22
CA VAL A 88 6.49 -7.99 -16.53
C VAL A 88 7.66 -7.47 -17.37
N GLU A 89 7.36 -6.60 -18.33
CA GLU A 89 8.38 -5.90 -19.12
C GLU A 89 9.29 -5.04 -18.24
N GLU A 90 10.60 -5.06 -18.52
CA GLU A 90 11.62 -4.48 -17.63
C GLU A 90 11.44 -2.97 -17.37
N ASP A 91 10.89 -2.23 -18.34
CA ASP A 91 10.66 -0.79 -18.30
C ASP A 91 9.24 -0.39 -17.85
N LYS A 92 8.38 -1.37 -17.54
CA LYS A 92 7.04 -1.12 -17.02
C LYS A 92 7.07 -0.88 -15.52
N LEU A 93 6.53 0.25 -15.06
CA LEU A 93 6.47 0.53 -13.63
C LEU A 93 5.41 -0.37 -12.97
N VAL A 94 5.77 -1.03 -11.87
CA VAL A 94 4.85 -1.88 -11.11
C VAL A 94 4.49 -1.20 -9.80
N ILE A 95 3.20 -1.08 -9.53
CA ILE A 95 2.66 -0.67 -8.24
C ILE A 95 2.15 -1.91 -7.52
N LEU A 96 2.68 -2.19 -6.33
CA LEU A 96 2.17 -3.23 -5.44
C LEU A 96 1.30 -2.56 -4.37
N ALA A 97 0.05 -3.02 -4.25
CA ALA A 97 -0.91 -2.47 -3.30
C ALA A 97 -1.64 -3.57 -2.51
N ASP A 98 -2.00 -3.26 -1.27
CA ASP A 98 -3.03 -4.00 -0.54
C ASP A 98 -4.38 -3.86 -1.27
N ALA A 99 -5.29 -4.82 -1.10
CA ALA A 99 -6.56 -4.87 -1.84
C ALA A 99 -7.78 -4.40 -1.05
N ARG A 100 -7.74 -4.50 0.29
CA ARG A 100 -8.95 -4.42 1.14
C ARG A 100 -9.19 -3.06 1.75
N ASP A 101 -8.17 -2.22 1.80
CA ASP A 101 -8.16 -0.95 2.53
C ASP A 101 -7.58 0.21 1.72
N VAL A 102 -7.61 0.09 0.40
CA VAL A 102 -7.16 1.12 -0.55
C VAL A 102 -8.31 1.60 -1.44
N ALA A 103 -8.21 2.83 -1.91
CA ALA A 103 -9.06 3.41 -2.94
C ALA A 103 -8.19 4.02 -4.05
N LEU A 104 -8.61 3.85 -5.31
CA LEU A 104 -7.98 4.52 -6.44
C LEU A 104 -8.57 5.93 -6.57
N ASN A 105 -7.76 6.95 -6.38
CA ASN A 105 -8.15 8.36 -6.32
C ASN A 105 -8.34 8.95 -7.73
N VAL A 106 -9.31 8.39 -8.46
CA VAL A 106 -9.60 8.73 -9.85
C VAL A 106 -11.07 9.16 -9.96
N PRO A 107 -11.34 10.38 -10.49
CA PRO A 107 -12.70 10.83 -10.72
C PRO A 107 -13.36 10.11 -11.90
N ASP A 108 -14.68 10.25 -12.05
CA ASP A 108 -15.46 9.72 -13.21
C ASP A 108 -15.27 10.55 -14.49
N ASN A 109 -14.04 11.02 -14.71
CA ASN A 109 -13.65 11.79 -15.87
C ASN A 109 -12.36 11.22 -16.45
N GLU A 110 -12.44 10.67 -17.64
CA GLU A 110 -11.31 10.02 -18.33
C GLU A 110 -10.07 10.91 -18.47
N ALA A 111 -10.24 12.20 -18.75
CA ALA A 111 -9.13 13.12 -18.93
C ALA A 111 -8.39 13.36 -17.60
N PHE A 112 -9.15 13.57 -16.52
CA PHE A 112 -8.56 13.71 -15.18
C PHE A 112 -8.00 12.40 -14.64
N ALA A 113 -8.64 11.27 -14.96
CA ALA A 113 -8.13 9.94 -14.64
C ALA A 113 -6.75 9.70 -15.28
N THR A 114 -6.61 10.03 -16.56
CA THR A 114 -5.34 9.92 -17.29
C THR A 114 -4.28 10.85 -16.66
N LEU A 115 -4.66 12.10 -16.36
CA LEU A 115 -3.78 13.08 -15.74
C LEU A 115 -3.29 12.63 -14.35
N ALA A 116 -4.15 12.02 -13.53
CA ALA A 116 -3.77 11.53 -12.20
C ALA A 116 -2.67 10.47 -12.28
N VAL A 117 -2.75 9.58 -13.27
CA VAL A 117 -1.71 8.56 -13.49
C VAL A 117 -0.43 9.18 -14.07
N ASP A 118 -0.55 10.16 -14.97
CA ASP A 118 0.64 10.83 -15.51
C ASP A 118 1.38 11.62 -14.42
N ASN A 119 0.64 12.30 -13.53
CA ASN A 119 1.19 12.97 -12.35
C ASN A 119 1.92 11.97 -11.43
N PHE A 120 1.35 10.77 -11.24
CA PHE A 120 2.01 9.69 -10.48
C PHE A 120 3.35 9.30 -11.10
N LEU A 121 3.41 9.10 -12.42
CA LEU A 121 4.65 8.73 -13.11
C LEU A 121 5.70 9.85 -13.06
N GLU A 122 5.28 11.11 -13.16
CA GLU A 122 6.16 12.26 -13.01
C GLU A 122 6.72 12.37 -11.58
N ALA A 123 5.87 12.19 -10.57
CA ALA A 123 6.28 12.17 -9.18
C ALA A 123 7.26 11.03 -8.89
N TYR A 124 7.02 9.83 -9.44
CA TYR A 124 7.92 8.68 -9.27
C TYR A 124 9.30 8.98 -9.84
N LYS A 125 9.37 9.51 -11.07
CA LYS A 125 10.63 9.93 -11.72
C LYS A 125 11.35 11.00 -10.92
N ARG A 126 10.61 11.94 -10.31
CA ARG A 126 11.19 13.01 -9.48
C ARG A 126 11.76 12.46 -8.18
N LEU A 127 11.03 11.59 -7.48
CA LEU A 127 11.44 11.00 -6.21
C LEU A 127 12.64 10.05 -6.36
N THR A 128 12.74 9.35 -7.49
CA THR A 128 13.83 8.40 -7.78
C THR A 128 14.99 8.99 -8.57
N LYS A 129 14.96 10.29 -8.90
CA LYS A 129 15.96 10.94 -9.77
C LYS A 129 17.41 10.70 -9.33
N ASP A 130 17.66 10.74 -8.02
CA ASP A 130 19.00 10.58 -7.45
C ASP A 130 19.30 9.13 -7.01
N THR A 131 18.31 8.23 -7.12
CA THR A 131 18.36 6.81 -6.74
C THR A 131 17.52 5.97 -7.73
N PRO A 132 17.96 5.83 -9.00
CA PRO A 132 17.12 5.29 -10.09
C PRO A 132 16.76 3.81 -9.97
N HIS A 133 17.37 3.07 -9.03
CA HIS A 133 17.08 1.66 -8.74
C HIS A 133 16.35 1.46 -7.41
N ALA A 134 15.83 2.55 -6.83
CA ALA A 134 15.12 2.49 -5.56
C ALA A 134 13.65 2.14 -5.76
N VAL A 135 13.11 1.35 -4.84
CA VAL A 135 11.68 1.15 -4.70
C VAL A 135 11.11 2.30 -3.86
N VAL A 136 10.06 2.96 -4.36
CA VAL A 136 9.36 4.00 -3.60
C VAL A 136 8.29 3.34 -2.74
N MET A 137 8.24 3.65 -1.46
CA MET A 137 7.24 3.15 -0.53
C MET A 137 6.45 4.30 0.07
N SER A 138 5.20 4.03 0.46
CA SER A 138 4.38 5.04 1.13
C SER A 138 4.90 5.32 2.54
N ALA A 139 4.70 6.56 2.99
CA ALA A 139 4.99 7.01 4.34
C ALA A 139 3.69 7.27 5.11
N GLU A 140 3.66 6.97 6.41
CA GLU A 140 2.52 7.20 7.31
C GLU A 140 2.95 7.92 8.60
N ALA A 141 1.99 8.55 9.27
CA ALA A 141 2.20 9.27 10.52
C ALA A 141 2.30 8.36 11.76
N GLN A 142 2.02 7.06 11.63
CA GLN A 142 1.93 6.15 12.77
C GLN A 142 3.06 5.11 12.78
N CYS A 143 3.85 5.15 13.85
CA CYS A 143 4.68 4.04 14.28
C CYS A 143 4.08 3.43 15.56
N CYS A 144 4.18 2.14 15.82
CA CYS A 144 4.83 1.08 15.06
C CYS A 144 3.99 -0.19 15.15
N VAL A 145 4.15 -1.10 14.20
CA VAL A 145 3.53 -2.44 14.26
C VAL A 145 4.08 -3.27 15.44
N SER A 146 3.33 -4.30 15.84
CA SER A 146 3.67 -5.09 17.03
C SER A 146 5.05 -5.73 16.94
N ALA A 147 5.44 -6.25 15.77
CA ALA A 147 6.73 -6.90 15.58
C ALA A 147 7.94 -6.01 15.86
N MET A 148 7.81 -4.69 15.69
CA MET A 148 8.90 -3.72 15.93
C MET A 148 9.26 -3.58 17.41
N SER A 149 8.37 -3.96 18.35
CA SER A 149 8.75 -4.00 19.76
C SER A 149 9.72 -5.16 20.08
N HIS A 150 9.84 -6.18 19.23
CA HIS A 150 10.60 -7.40 19.52
C HIS A 150 12.01 -7.44 18.92
N ALA A 151 12.41 -6.39 18.19
CA ALA A 151 13.73 -6.31 17.56
C ALA A 151 14.18 -4.87 17.36
N HIS A 152 15.45 -4.60 17.64
CA HIS A 152 16.11 -3.36 17.23
C HIS A 152 16.24 -3.30 15.70
N PRO A 153 16.18 -2.11 15.07
CA PRO A 153 16.32 -1.94 13.61
C PRO A 153 17.48 -2.70 12.97
N SER A 154 18.66 -2.62 13.59
CA SER A 154 19.90 -3.24 13.09
C SER A 154 19.95 -4.76 13.19
N GLU A 155 18.97 -5.42 13.82
CA GLU A 155 19.00 -6.87 14.02
C GLU A 155 18.47 -7.64 12.81
N TYR A 156 17.80 -6.99 11.87
CA TYR A 156 17.10 -7.68 10.79
C TYR A 156 18.03 -8.15 9.66
N PHE A 157 19.07 -7.37 9.34
CA PHE A 157 19.94 -7.61 8.20
C PHE A 157 21.41 -7.44 8.56
N ASP A 158 22.26 -8.24 7.90
CA ASP A 158 23.69 -7.99 7.84
C ASP A 158 23.97 -7.02 6.66
N PRO A 159 24.44 -5.80 6.91
CA PRO A 159 24.67 -4.82 5.84
C PRO A 159 25.88 -5.17 4.96
N VAL A 160 26.81 -6.02 5.43
CA VAL A 160 27.99 -6.46 4.67
C VAL A 160 27.63 -7.63 3.77
N GLU A 161 26.96 -8.64 4.33
CA GLU A 161 26.56 -9.82 3.54
C GLU A 161 25.33 -9.58 2.67
N LYS A 162 24.58 -8.49 2.91
CA LYS A 162 23.28 -8.20 2.28
C LYS A 162 22.28 -9.36 2.44
N LYS A 163 22.18 -9.87 3.66
CA LYS A 163 21.31 -11.01 3.98
C LYS A 163 20.44 -10.75 5.19
N ARG A 164 19.25 -11.36 5.16
CA ARG A 164 18.35 -11.47 6.30
C ARG A 164 18.97 -12.34 7.40
N VAL A 165 19.06 -11.81 8.63
CA VAL A 165 19.64 -12.53 9.79
C VAL A 165 18.66 -12.77 10.94
N LYS A 166 17.56 -12.02 11.01
CA LYS A 166 16.49 -12.21 12.00
C LYS A 166 15.12 -12.18 11.34
N ARG A 167 14.17 -12.95 11.88
CA ARG A 167 12.78 -13.02 11.44
C ARG A 167 11.90 -12.12 12.30
N ALA A 168 10.94 -11.43 11.70
CA ALA A 168 9.91 -10.69 12.41
C ALA A 168 8.86 -11.66 12.96
N CYS A 169 8.25 -11.34 14.09
CA CYS A 169 7.11 -12.11 14.57
C CYS A 169 5.83 -11.70 13.81
N PRO A 170 4.81 -12.58 13.71
CA PRO A 170 3.52 -12.25 13.11
C PRO A 170 2.74 -11.25 13.99
N SER A 171 2.65 -9.98 13.62
CA SER A 171 1.84 -9.00 14.38
C SER A 171 0.39 -9.45 14.53
N GLY A 172 -0.17 -9.22 15.72
CA GLY A 172 -1.51 -9.68 16.08
C GLY A 172 -1.56 -11.12 16.62
N HIS A 173 -0.47 -11.89 16.53
CA HIS A 173 -0.37 -13.18 17.21
C HIS A 173 -0.21 -12.98 18.72
N PRO A 174 -0.76 -13.87 19.58
CA PRO A 174 -0.65 -13.76 21.04
C PRO A 174 0.77 -13.61 21.60
N ASP A 175 1.77 -14.14 20.87
CA ASP A 175 3.19 -14.10 21.23
C ASP A 175 3.94 -12.89 20.64
N CYS A 176 3.29 -12.11 19.78
CA CYS A 176 3.83 -10.94 19.11
C CYS A 176 2.96 -9.72 19.45
N ARG A 177 2.83 -9.43 20.74
CA ARG A 177 2.05 -8.28 21.22
C ARG A 177 2.88 -7.02 21.14
N TRP A 178 2.23 -5.91 20.81
CA TRP A 178 2.81 -4.60 20.95
C TRP A 178 3.02 -4.26 22.43
N TYR A 179 4.16 -3.65 22.73
CA TYR A 179 4.43 -2.99 24.01
C TYR A 179 5.52 -1.97 23.79
N TYR A 180 5.40 -0.83 24.46
CA TYR A 180 6.40 0.22 24.39
C TYR A 180 7.71 -0.22 25.06
N ASN A 181 8.83 0.01 24.38
CA ASN A 181 10.17 -0.28 24.86
C ASN A 181 11.21 0.47 24.03
N LYS A 182 12.50 0.27 24.35
CA LYS A 182 13.61 0.93 23.66
C LYS A 182 13.66 0.66 22.15
N ASN A 183 13.25 -0.52 21.67
CA ASN A 183 13.26 -0.81 20.24
C ASN A 183 12.30 0.14 19.51
N ILE A 184 11.12 0.42 20.08
CA ILE A 184 10.17 1.38 19.53
C ILE A 184 10.79 2.77 19.42
N ASP A 185 11.48 3.24 20.48
CA ASP A 185 12.19 4.53 20.45
C ASP A 185 13.26 4.57 19.35
N ASP A 186 14.02 3.49 19.20
CA ASP A 186 15.09 3.40 18.21
C ASP A 186 14.55 3.39 16.77
N TRP A 187 13.40 2.76 16.55
CA TRP A 187 12.67 2.81 15.28
C TRP A 187 12.18 4.21 14.95
N GLN A 188 11.51 4.85 15.90
CA GLN A 188 10.95 6.18 15.72
C GLN A 188 12.05 7.20 15.43
N THR A 189 13.08 7.23 16.27
CA THR A 189 14.22 8.13 16.13
C THR A 189 14.90 7.96 14.76
N PHE A 190 15.14 6.71 14.34
CA PHE A 190 15.77 6.45 13.04
C PHE A 190 14.97 7.01 11.87
N MET A 191 13.65 6.75 11.82
CA MET A 191 12.82 7.16 10.69
C MET A 191 12.59 8.68 10.66
N GLU A 192 12.43 9.30 11.82
CA GLU A 192 12.36 10.75 11.97
C GLU A 192 13.66 11.43 11.52
N ASP A 193 14.81 10.94 11.98
CA ASP A 193 16.12 11.42 11.56
C ASP A 193 16.33 11.23 10.06
N LEU A 194 15.95 10.06 9.50
CA LEU A 194 16.06 9.79 8.08
C LEU A 194 15.21 10.78 7.27
N ALA A 195 13.95 11.00 7.66
CA ALA A 195 13.05 11.93 7.00
C ALA A 195 13.62 13.35 7.00
N PHE A 196 14.02 13.85 8.17
CA PHE A 196 14.62 15.18 8.29
C PHE A 196 15.89 15.32 7.43
N ASN A 197 16.76 14.32 7.43
CA ASN A 197 18.00 14.33 6.64
C ASN A 197 17.75 14.31 5.12
N LYS A 198 16.65 13.69 4.67
CA LYS A 198 16.29 13.58 3.25
C LYS A 198 15.57 14.82 2.74
N THR A 199 14.68 15.40 3.53
CA THR A 199 13.81 16.51 3.11
C THR A 199 14.31 17.88 3.53
N GLY A 200 15.07 17.95 4.63
CA GLY A 200 15.46 19.20 5.28
C GLY A 200 14.34 19.89 6.06
N GLU A 201 13.19 19.22 6.24
CA GLU A 201 12.02 19.76 6.95
C GLU A 201 11.36 18.71 7.87
N GLU A 202 10.65 19.17 8.88
CA GLU A 202 9.80 18.31 9.71
C GLU A 202 8.63 17.82 8.86
N ASN A 203 8.44 16.50 8.81
CA ASN A 203 7.32 15.85 8.12
C ASN A 203 6.45 15.14 9.15
N LEU A 204 5.15 15.04 8.89
CA LEU A 204 4.22 14.29 9.75
C LEU A 204 4.27 12.79 9.43
N ASP A 205 4.27 12.46 8.14
CA ASP A 205 4.32 11.08 7.66
C ASP A 205 5.77 10.66 7.45
N VAL A 206 6.39 10.13 8.50
CA VAL A 206 7.82 9.79 8.51
C VAL A 206 8.10 8.29 8.55
N TYR A 207 7.09 7.48 8.83
CA TYR A 207 7.26 6.05 9.05
C TYR A 207 6.91 5.25 7.79
N LEU A 208 7.66 4.18 7.51
CA LEU A 208 7.39 3.31 6.36
C LEU A 208 6.06 2.59 6.56
N ASN A 209 5.23 2.61 5.51
CA ASN A 209 4.02 1.78 5.38
C ASN A 209 4.24 0.73 4.28
N ALA A 210 3.90 -0.53 4.58
CA ALA A 210 4.13 -1.66 3.66
C ALA A 210 2.93 -2.00 2.76
N GLY A 211 1.85 -1.24 2.85
CA GLY A 211 0.63 -1.45 2.07
C GLY A 211 0.76 -0.97 0.63
N LEU A 212 1.65 -0.02 0.35
CA LEU A 212 1.83 0.58 -0.98
C LEU A 212 3.32 0.75 -1.33
N MET A 213 3.70 0.32 -2.53
CA MET A 213 5.02 0.58 -3.11
C MET A 213 5.00 0.60 -4.64
N ALA A 214 5.99 1.24 -5.25
CA ALA A 214 6.23 1.22 -6.68
C ALA A 214 7.70 1.00 -7.00
N GLY A 215 7.97 0.21 -8.04
CA GLY A 215 9.32 -0.05 -8.52
C GLY A 215 9.32 -0.75 -9.87
N TYR A 216 10.47 -0.75 -10.55
CA TYR A 216 10.65 -1.59 -11.73
C TYR A 216 10.78 -3.07 -11.33
N PRO A 217 10.42 -4.02 -12.21
CA PRO A 217 10.35 -5.44 -11.85
C PRO A 217 11.68 -5.98 -11.29
N GLN A 218 12.80 -5.60 -11.89
CA GLN A 218 14.11 -6.06 -11.44
C GLN A 218 14.49 -5.48 -10.07
N ASP A 219 14.13 -4.23 -9.78
CA ASP A 219 14.41 -3.59 -8.48
C ASP A 219 13.56 -4.23 -7.36
N LEU A 220 12.29 -4.52 -7.65
CA LEU A 220 11.42 -5.27 -6.75
C LEU A 220 11.94 -6.69 -6.53
N ILE A 221 12.38 -7.40 -7.58
CA ILE A 221 13.01 -8.74 -7.45
C ILE A 221 14.27 -8.69 -6.60
N ASN A 222 15.15 -7.71 -6.82
CA ASN A 222 16.37 -7.54 -6.04
C ASN A 222 16.06 -7.29 -4.55
N MET A 223 15.03 -6.49 -4.27
CA MET A 223 14.53 -6.30 -2.91
C MET A 223 14.00 -7.62 -2.33
N LEU A 224 13.17 -8.37 -3.06
CA LEU A 224 12.63 -9.66 -2.63
C LEU A 224 13.73 -10.67 -2.25
N ASP A 225 14.82 -10.70 -3.01
CA ASP A 225 15.97 -11.58 -2.74
C ASP A 225 16.68 -11.25 -1.42
N ILE A 226 16.74 -9.97 -1.05
CA ILE A 226 17.40 -9.55 0.18
C ILE A 226 16.47 -9.71 1.40
N ILE A 227 15.20 -9.29 1.27
CA ILE A 227 14.25 -9.35 2.39
C ILE A 227 13.96 -10.79 2.80
N ASP A 228 13.94 -11.72 1.83
CA ASP A 228 13.70 -13.15 2.03
C ASP A 228 12.50 -13.39 2.99
N ILE A 229 11.42 -12.63 2.86
CA ILE A 229 10.37 -12.57 3.88
C ILE A 229 9.54 -13.86 3.96
N GLY A 230 9.38 -14.43 5.15
CA GLY A 230 8.49 -15.58 5.37
C GLY A 230 7.00 -15.21 5.33
N PRO A 231 6.11 -16.15 4.98
CA PRO A 231 4.69 -15.84 4.72
C PRO A 231 3.92 -15.28 5.92
N SER A 232 4.33 -15.62 7.15
CA SER A 232 3.70 -15.14 8.36
C SER A 232 4.37 -13.91 8.98
N GLU A 233 5.53 -13.49 8.48
CA GLU A 233 6.23 -12.34 9.06
C GLU A 233 5.41 -11.06 8.87
N ASP A 234 5.55 -10.13 9.81
CA ASP A 234 5.07 -8.76 9.63
C ASP A 234 5.95 -8.05 8.60
N ASP A 235 5.36 -7.67 7.49
CA ASP A 235 6.01 -7.07 6.33
C ASP A 235 6.51 -5.65 6.59
N GLN A 236 5.73 -4.83 7.30
CA GLN A 236 6.15 -3.49 7.69
C GLN A 236 7.40 -3.51 8.56
N ALA A 237 7.52 -4.42 9.54
CA ALA A 237 8.73 -4.57 10.34
C ALA A 237 9.93 -5.06 9.50
N VAL A 238 9.71 -6.01 8.58
CA VAL A 238 10.75 -6.52 7.68
C VAL A 238 11.29 -5.40 6.78
N LEU A 239 10.41 -4.67 6.11
CA LEU A 239 10.75 -3.61 5.16
C LEU A 239 11.33 -2.38 5.86
N SER A 240 10.88 -2.07 7.07
CA SER A 240 11.51 -1.06 7.93
C SER A 240 12.97 -1.42 8.27
N GLY A 241 13.25 -2.70 8.56
CA GLY A 241 14.63 -3.18 8.75
C GLY A 241 15.48 -3.10 7.49
N PHE A 242 14.84 -3.30 6.33
CA PHE A 242 15.50 -3.17 5.04
C PHE A 242 15.87 -1.71 4.76
N LEU A 243 14.93 -0.78 5.01
CA LEU A 243 15.18 0.67 4.97
C LEU A 243 16.32 1.09 5.88
N TYR A 244 16.37 0.55 7.10
CA TYR A 244 17.44 0.82 8.06
C TYR A 244 18.82 0.41 7.54
N SER A 245 18.90 -0.75 6.89
CA SER A 245 20.17 -1.36 6.51
C SER A 245 20.66 -0.91 5.13
N PHE A 246 19.73 -0.54 4.24
CA PHE A 246 19.98 -0.18 2.84
C PHE A 246 19.16 1.05 2.42
N PRO A 247 19.35 2.22 3.06
CA PRO A 247 18.55 3.43 2.83
C PRO A 247 18.71 4.04 1.43
N GLU A 248 19.63 3.53 0.61
CA GLU A 248 19.80 3.87 -0.81
C GLU A 248 18.92 3.07 -1.75
N LEU A 249 18.37 1.93 -1.30
CA LEU A 249 17.53 1.03 -2.10
C LEU A 249 16.03 1.35 -1.96
N LEU A 250 15.67 2.19 -1.00
CA LEU A 250 14.30 2.64 -0.77
C LEU A 250 14.21 4.16 -0.75
N VAL A 251 13.09 4.68 -1.25
CA VAL A 251 12.67 6.07 -1.11
C VAL A 251 11.31 6.08 -0.43
N LEU A 252 11.13 6.92 0.59
CA LEU A 252 9.81 7.12 1.20
C LEU A 252 9.14 8.35 0.59
N ASP A 253 7.84 8.21 0.28
CA ASP A 253 6.99 9.29 -0.22
C ASP A 253 6.48 10.19 0.92
N TYR A 254 7.38 10.94 1.55
CA TYR A 254 7.08 11.76 2.73
C TYR A 254 5.99 12.82 2.52
N LYS A 255 5.81 13.28 1.28
CA LYS A 255 4.82 14.31 0.92
C LYS A 255 3.50 13.74 0.42
N GLN A 256 3.38 12.42 0.38
CA GLN A 256 2.21 11.72 -0.15
C GLN A 256 1.88 12.17 -1.58
N GLU A 257 2.88 12.21 -2.46
CA GLU A 257 2.74 12.62 -3.86
C GLU A 257 2.33 11.46 -4.76
N LEU A 258 2.71 10.23 -4.41
CA LEU A 258 2.31 8.98 -5.05
C LEU A 258 1.19 8.30 -4.28
N PHE A 259 1.38 8.19 -2.96
CA PHE A 259 0.60 7.35 -2.07
C PHE A 259 0.08 8.15 -0.90
N GLY A 260 -1.23 8.15 -0.73
CA GLY A 260 -1.91 8.78 0.39
C GLY A 260 -2.11 7.81 1.54
N ASN A 261 -1.83 8.19 2.78
CA ASN A 261 -2.14 7.42 3.98
C ASN A 261 -3.03 8.23 4.93
N ASN A 262 -4.15 7.64 5.33
CA ASN A 262 -5.01 8.24 6.35
C ASN A 262 -4.50 7.98 7.77
N GLN A 263 -4.79 8.91 8.68
CA GLN A 263 -4.24 8.94 10.02
C GLN A 263 -5.22 8.40 11.05
N TRP A 264 -5.45 7.09 11.03
CA TRP A 264 -6.50 6.42 11.82
C TRP A 264 -6.48 6.69 13.33
N THR A 265 -5.31 7.00 13.91
CA THR A 265 -5.19 7.34 15.35
C THR A 265 -5.84 8.68 15.70
N ARG A 266 -6.08 9.55 14.73
CA ARG A 266 -6.82 10.82 14.89
C ARG A 266 -8.33 10.66 14.78
N GLY A 267 -8.82 9.43 14.58
CA GLY A 267 -10.26 9.13 14.47
C GLY A 267 -10.87 9.62 13.15
N LEU A 268 -12.16 9.36 12.96
CA LEU A 268 -12.84 9.56 11.68
C LEU A 268 -12.81 11.01 11.18
N VAL A 269 -12.94 11.99 12.09
CA VAL A 269 -13.04 13.41 11.75
C VAL A 269 -11.68 14.00 11.39
N ASP A 270 -10.68 13.82 12.26
CA ASP A 270 -9.38 14.47 12.07
C ASP A 270 -8.36 13.59 11.32
N GLY A 271 -8.66 12.30 11.17
CA GLY A 271 -7.77 11.32 10.56
C GLY A 271 -8.12 10.95 9.13
N CYS A 272 -9.34 11.25 8.66
CA CYS A 272 -9.71 11.09 7.26
C CYS A 272 -9.28 12.36 6.51
N VAL A 273 -8.01 12.38 6.09
CA VAL A 273 -7.29 13.61 5.70
C VAL A 273 -7.40 13.96 4.22
N PHE A 274 -8.30 13.31 3.49
CA PHE A 274 -8.54 13.56 2.07
C PHE A 274 -9.97 14.06 1.87
N GLU A 275 -10.11 15.13 1.08
CA GLU A 275 -11.40 15.78 0.83
C GLU A 275 -11.62 16.06 -0.65
N SER A 276 -12.85 15.85 -1.11
CA SER A 276 -13.29 16.25 -2.45
C SER A 276 -13.27 17.77 -2.61
N GLN A 277 -12.66 18.26 -3.70
CA GLN A 277 -12.75 19.67 -4.11
C GLN A 277 -13.93 19.94 -5.05
N ALA A 278 -14.33 18.92 -5.81
CA ALA A 278 -15.52 18.90 -6.67
C ALA A 278 -15.81 17.45 -7.08
N ALA A 279 -17.03 17.17 -7.55
CA ALA A 279 -17.47 15.81 -7.91
C ALA A 279 -16.60 15.13 -8.99
N ASP A 280 -15.96 15.90 -9.86
CA ASP A 280 -15.16 15.38 -10.98
C ASP A 280 -13.65 15.56 -10.78
N LEU A 281 -13.21 15.84 -9.55
CA LEU A 281 -11.79 16.02 -9.23
C LEU A 281 -11.29 14.92 -8.29
N PRO A 282 -9.98 14.61 -8.32
CA PRO A 282 -9.36 13.78 -7.30
C PRO A 282 -9.57 14.37 -5.90
N LEU A 283 -9.51 13.50 -4.89
CA LEU A 283 -9.44 13.91 -3.50
C LEU A 283 -8.07 14.52 -3.20
N VAL A 284 -8.06 15.58 -2.39
CA VAL A 284 -6.86 16.33 -2.03
C VAL A 284 -6.53 16.09 -0.57
N HIS A 285 -5.27 15.83 -0.26
CA HIS A 285 -4.79 15.77 1.11
C HIS A 285 -4.90 17.16 1.76
N THR A 286 -5.64 17.28 2.86
CA THR A 286 -5.99 18.57 3.47
C THR A 286 -4.79 19.34 4.02
N GLU A 287 -3.76 18.62 4.49
CA GLU A 287 -2.55 19.24 5.07
C GLU A 287 -1.44 19.52 4.04
N THR A 288 -1.15 18.60 3.11
CA THR A 288 -0.07 18.74 2.12
C THR A 288 -0.53 19.38 0.80
N GLY A 289 -1.82 19.32 0.50
CA GLY A 289 -2.40 19.75 -0.78
C GLY A 289 -2.10 18.81 -1.95
N THR A 290 -1.62 17.59 -1.70
CA THR A 290 -1.30 16.62 -2.76
C THR A 290 -2.50 15.79 -3.19
N GLU A 291 -2.45 15.24 -4.41
CA GLU A 291 -3.47 14.39 -5.02
C GLU A 291 -2.84 13.02 -5.38
N PRO A 292 -2.51 12.18 -4.39
CA PRO A 292 -1.89 10.88 -4.66
C PRO A 292 -2.84 9.98 -5.44
N LEU A 293 -2.30 9.09 -6.29
CA LEU A 293 -3.09 8.20 -7.13
C LEU A 293 -3.83 7.14 -6.31
N ILE A 294 -3.19 6.62 -5.25
CA ILE A 294 -3.78 5.58 -4.38
C ILE A 294 -3.83 6.11 -2.96
N ILE A 295 -5.00 6.01 -2.34
CA ILE A 295 -5.22 6.36 -0.94
C ILE A 295 -5.41 5.08 -0.13
N HIS A 296 -4.60 4.90 0.91
CA HIS A 296 -4.65 3.81 1.86
C HIS A 296 -5.28 4.26 3.19
N THR A 297 -6.02 3.35 3.81
CA THR A 297 -6.69 3.54 5.10
C THR A 297 -6.20 2.49 6.10
N PRO A 298 -4.93 2.58 6.53
CA PRO A 298 -4.31 1.56 7.36
C PRO A 298 -5.04 1.40 8.71
N GLY A 299 -4.73 0.31 9.43
CA GLY A 299 -5.26 0.10 10.77
C GLY A 299 -6.76 -0.22 10.82
N LYS A 300 -7.32 -0.80 9.75
CA LYS A 300 -8.76 -1.09 9.60
C LYS A 300 -9.61 0.18 9.66
N PHE A 301 -9.12 1.28 9.10
CA PHE A 301 -9.83 2.56 9.11
C PHE A 301 -10.93 2.65 8.05
N TYR A 302 -11.74 1.60 8.01
CA TYR A 302 -12.75 1.31 7.01
C TYR A 302 -13.88 2.34 6.95
N GLY A 303 -14.18 3.02 8.05
CA GLY A 303 -15.16 4.11 8.06
C GLY A 303 -14.71 5.28 7.17
N CYS A 304 -13.42 5.63 7.21
CA CYS A 304 -12.85 6.65 6.32
C CYS A 304 -12.83 6.14 4.88
N LEU A 305 -12.41 4.89 4.65
CA LEU A 305 -12.40 4.29 3.31
C LEU A 305 -13.76 4.36 2.62
N ASP A 306 -14.82 4.05 3.35
CA ASP A 306 -16.18 4.08 2.83
C ASP A 306 -16.59 5.51 2.43
N ILE A 307 -16.21 6.53 3.21
CA ILE A 307 -16.41 7.95 2.87
C ILE A 307 -15.66 8.30 1.57
N LEU A 308 -14.38 7.95 1.48
CA LEU A 308 -13.55 8.26 0.32
C LEU A 308 -14.08 7.59 -0.96
N ILE A 309 -14.51 6.34 -0.88
CA ILE A 309 -15.13 5.61 -1.99
C ILE A 309 -16.41 6.33 -2.45
N GLU A 310 -17.26 6.77 -1.52
CA GLU A 310 -18.51 7.47 -1.85
C GLU A 310 -18.26 8.87 -2.42
N GLU A 311 -17.28 9.61 -1.91
CA GLU A 311 -16.88 10.91 -2.46
C GLU A 311 -16.35 10.81 -3.89
N LEU A 312 -15.73 9.68 -4.23
CA LEU A 312 -15.31 9.35 -5.59
C LEU A 312 -16.44 8.74 -6.44
N GLY A 313 -17.69 8.75 -5.98
CA GLY A 313 -18.85 8.26 -6.73
C GLY A 313 -19.07 6.73 -6.68
N GLY A 314 -18.34 6.03 -5.82
CA GLY A 314 -18.49 4.60 -5.60
C GLY A 314 -19.62 4.23 -4.64
N SER A 315 -19.91 2.93 -4.54
CA SER A 315 -20.76 2.36 -3.49
C SER A 315 -19.89 1.69 -2.43
N SER A 316 -20.21 1.89 -1.15
CA SER A 316 -19.42 1.36 -0.03
C SER A 316 -20.25 0.45 0.89
N GLN A 317 -19.59 -0.12 1.90
CA GLN A 317 -20.25 -0.90 2.95
C GLN A 317 -20.85 -0.03 4.07
N GLN A 318 -20.66 1.29 4.03
CA GLN A 318 -21.16 2.27 5.00
C GLN A 318 -20.86 1.90 6.47
N ARG A 319 -19.67 1.37 6.73
CA ARG A 319 -19.21 0.91 8.05
C ARG A 319 -19.13 2.05 9.06
N TYR A 320 -18.99 3.30 8.61
CA TYR A 320 -19.08 4.47 9.48
C TYR A 320 -20.45 4.62 10.15
N LEU A 321 -21.54 4.12 9.56
CA LEU A 321 -22.88 4.15 10.16
C LEU A 321 -23.02 3.16 11.33
N ARG A 322 -22.38 2.00 11.25
CA ARG A 322 -22.47 0.93 12.28
C ARG A 322 -21.84 1.36 13.62
N GLY A 323 -20.90 2.30 13.61
CA GLY A 323 -20.29 2.86 14.81
C GLY A 323 -21.15 3.90 15.53
N MET A 324 -22.20 4.44 14.88
CA MET A 324 -23.03 5.50 15.42
C MET A 324 -24.20 5.00 16.28
N ASP A 325 -24.43 3.68 16.32
CA ASP A 325 -25.65 3.06 16.86
C ASP A 325 -25.69 2.92 18.40
N GLY A 326 -25.11 3.85 19.18
CA GLY A 326 -25.49 3.91 20.59
C GLY A 326 -24.66 4.72 21.58
N ARG A 327 -23.49 5.26 21.24
CA ARG A 327 -22.71 6.09 22.19
C ARG A 327 -22.31 7.46 21.67
N PHE A 328 -22.11 7.59 20.36
CA PHE A 328 -21.75 8.88 19.76
C PHE A 328 -22.93 9.87 19.74
N PHE A 329 -24.15 9.38 19.49
CA PHE A 329 -25.36 10.22 19.56
C PHE A 329 -25.64 10.75 20.98
N GLU A 330 -25.26 10.00 22.01
CA GLU A 330 -25.43 10.40 23.40
C GLU A 330 -24.38 11.45 23.81
N ASP A 331 -23.14 11.38 23.32
CA ASP A 331 -22.12 12.45 23.48
C ASP A 331 -22.44 13.69 22.64
N LEU A 332 -22.97 13.54 21.42
CA LEU A 332 -23.37 14.66 20.57
C LEU A 332 -24.61 15.39 21.12
N MET A 333 -25.51 14.67 21.80
CA MET A 333 -26.73 15.23 22.41
C MET A 333 -26.56 15.62 23.89
N SER A 334 -25.56 15.10 24.59
CA SER A 334 -25.21 15.51 25.97
C SER A 334 -24.16 16.62 26.04
N GLY A 335 -23.55 16.97 24.89
CA GLY A 335 -22.75 18.17 24.67
C GLY A 335 -23.55 19.47 24.82
N SER A 336 -23.83 19.83 26.06
CA SER A 336 -24.36 21.14 26.45
C SER A 336 -23.50 22.29 25.93
N GLY A 337 -24.02 23.03 24.94
CA GLY A 337 -23.61 24.42 24.74
C GLY A 337 -23.28 24.86 23.31
N PHE A 338 -24.16 24.65 22.34
CA PHE A 338 -24.20 25.49 21.14
C PHE A 338 -25.61 26.05 20.91
N ASN A 339 -25.84 27.26 21.44
CA ASN A 339 -26.98 28.09 21.08
C ASN A 339 -26.61 28.88 19.82
N VAL A 340 -27.13 28.47 18.66
CA VAL A 340 -27.29 29.37 17.51
C VAL A 340 -28.74 29.28 17.05
N LEU A 341 -29.39 30.44 17.04
CA LEU A 341 -30.78 30.68 16.70
C LEU A 341 -31.11 30.34 15.24
N GLY A 342 -32.29 29.73 15.00
CA GLY A 342 -33.07 29.97 13.77
C GLY A 342 -33.67 28.74 13.07
N ARG A 343 -34.92 28.40 13.45
CA ARG A 343 -35.98 27.68 12.70
C ARG A 343 -35.66 27.16 11.28
N VAL A 344 -35.94 25.89 10.99
CA VAL A 344 -37.17 25.34 10.34
C VAL A 344 -37.22 23.83 10.61
N SER A 345 -38.36 23.30 11.07
CA SER A 345 -38.58 21.85 11.23
C SER A 345 -38.92 21.18 9.89
N PRO A 346 -38.21 20.12 9.45
CA PRO A 346 -38.71 19.25 8.39
C PRO A 346 -39.64 18.15 8.93
N PRO A 347 -40.53 17.60 8.08
CA PRO A 347 -41.53 16.62 8.49
C PRO A 347 -40.90 15.26 8.81
N SER A 348 -41.49 14.57 9.78
CA SER A 348 -41.18 13.20 10.19
C SER A 348 -41.27 12.24 9.01
N ILE A 349 -40.13 11.63 8.64
CA ILE A 349 -40.08 10.46 7.76
C ILE A 349 -40.07 9.22 8.66
N ASP A 350 -41.07 8.38 8.48
CA ASP A 350 -41.23 7.10 9.18
C ASP A 350 -40.34 6.06 8.49
N PHE A 351 -39.32 5.55 9.19
CA PHE A 351 -38.39 4.57 8.64
C PHE A 351 -38.76 3.17 9.14
N THR A 352 -39.37 2.37 8.28
CA THR A 352 -39.53 0.93 8.49
C THR A 352 -38.17 0.24 8.31
N VAL A 353 -37.61 -0.26 9.41
CA VAL A 353 -36.44 -1.14 9.43
C VAL A 353 -36.82 -2.45 8.75
N VAL A 354 -36.13 -2.78 7.65
CA VAL A 354 -36.18 -4.10 7.01
C VAL A 354 -34.98 -4.88 7.55
N GLU A 355 -35.24 -5.91 8.35
CA GLU A 355 -34.22 -6.89 8.76
C GLU A 355 -33.77 -7.66 7.52
N SER A 356 -32.53 -7.43 7.06
CA SER A 356 -31.89 -8.24 6.02
C SER A 356 -31.06 -9.33 6.68
N GLU A 357 -31.28 -10.58 6.24
CA GLU A 357 -30.60 -11.79 6.72
C GLU A 357 -29.07 -11.69 6.64
N GLU A 358 -28.42 -12.09 7.74
CA GLU A 358 -26.97 -12.11 7.93
C GLU A 358 -26.27 -13.02 6.92
N SER A 359 -25.36 -12.45 6.13
CA SER A 359 -24.32 -13.22 5.46
C SER A 359 -23.16 -13.42 6.45
N ASN A 360 -22.82 -14.68 6.65
CA ASN A 360 -21.86 -15.19 7.63
C ASN A 360 -20.43 -14.82 7.19
N TYR A 361 -19.98 -13.62 7.56
CA TYR A 361 -18.59 -13.19 7.38
C TYR A 361 -17.73 -13.82 8.46
N GLY A 362 -16.65 -14.51 8.04
CA GLY A 362 -15.73 -15.20 8.93
C GLY A 362 -15.15 -14.25 10.00
N ASP A 363 -15.48 -14.55 11.24
CA ASP A 363 -15.03 -13.90 12.46
C ASP A 363 -13.50 -14.05 12.62
N TYR A 364 -12.75 -13.09 12.08
CA TYR A 364 -11.33 -12.95 12.36
C TYR A 364 -11.14 -12.16 13.65
N GLY A 365 -10.90 -12.90 14.73
CA GLY A 365 -10.29 -12.51 16.01
C GLY A 365 -10.21 -11.01 16.30
N ASN A 366 -11.16 -10.54 17.09
CA ASN A 366 -11.20 -9.20 17.67
C ASN A 366 -10.02 -8.99 18.64
N TYR A 367 -8.92 -8.40 18.16
CA TYR A 367 -7.88 -7.81 19.01
C TYR A 367 -8.08 -6.30 19.02
N GLY A 368 -8.88 -5.83 19.97
CA GLY A 368 -9.05 -4.40 20.24
C GLY A 368 -7.73 -3.80 20.71
N TYR A 369 -7.23 -2.81 19.98
CA TYR A 369 -6.22 -1.89 20.48
C TYR A 369 -6.88 -1.01 21.53
N GLY A 370 -6.40 -1.11 22.77
CA GLY A 370 -6.86 -0.27 23.87
C GLY A 370 -6.48 1.17 23.61
N ASN A 371 -7.49 2.04 23.59
CA ASN A 371 -7.32 3.49 23.50
C ASN A 371 -6.76 3.99 24.85
N TYR A 372 -5.47 4.32 24.91
CA TYR A 372 -4.87 4.95 26.10
C TYR A 372 -4.91 6.46 25.93
N GLY A 373 -5.95 7.09 26.48
CA GLY A 373 -6.03 8.54 26.59
C GLY A 373 -4.98 9.07 27.58
N TYR A 374 -4.19 10.05 27.13
CA TYR A 374 -3.30 10.83 27.99
C TYR A 374 -4.13 11.64 29.00
N GLY A 375 -4.04 11.26 30.29
CA GLY A 375 -4.61 12.04 31.38
C GLY A 375 -3.78 13.29 31.67
N ASN A 376 -4.39 14.46 31.51
CA ASN A 376 -3.86 15.73 31.98
C ASN A 376 -3.68 15.72 33.51
N TYR A 377 -2.48 16.07 33.99
CA TYR A 377 -2.19 16.25 35.41
C TYR A 377 -2.91 17.49 35.95
N GLY A 378 -4.04 17.28 36.64
CA GLY A 378 -4.72 18.29 37.46
C GLY A 378 -4.32 18.15 38.93
N TYR A 379 -3.80 19.24 39.52
CA TYR A 379 -3.47 19.35 40.94
C TYR A 379 -4.72 19.30 41.83
N GLY A 380 -4.75 18.32 42.75
CA GLY A 380 -5.22 18.44 44.15
C GLY A 380 -6.71 18.59 44.45
N ASN A 381 -7.30 17.60 45.11
CA ASN A 381 -7.78 17.75 46.50
C ASN A 381 -8.14 16.41 47.15
N TYR A 382 -7.89 16.34 48.46
CA TYR A 382 -8.04 15.17 49.33
C TYR A 382 -9.50 14.67 49.42
N GLY A 383 -9.68 13.35 49.34
CA GLY A 383 -10.93 12.67 49.68
C GLY A 383 -10.68 11.23 50.15
N TYR A 384 -10.96 10.97 51.42
CA TYR A 384 -10.95 9.64 52.05
C TYR A 384 -12.05 8.75 51.47
N GLY A 385 -11.78 7.45 51.24
CA GLY A 385 -12.84 6.49 50.90
C GLY A 385 -12.41 5.04 50.65
N ASN A 386 -12.45 4.24 51.71
CA ASN A 386 -12.72 2.80 51.85
C ASN A 386 -12.16 1.73 50.87
N TYR A 387 -11.43 0.79 51.49
CA TYR A 387 -11.07 -0.53 50.98
C TYR A 387 -12.29 -1.44 50.80
N GLY A 388 -12.49 -1.95 49.59
CA GLY A 388 -13.38 -3.08 49.29
C GLY A 388 -12.57 -4.32 48.93
N TYR A 389 -12.63 -5.35 49.77
CA TYR A 389 -12.10 -6.68 49.50
C TYR A 389 -13.02 -7.43 48.52
N GLY A 390 -12.47 -7.87 47.38
CA GLY A 390 -13.13 -8.76 46.41
C GLY A 390 -12.49 -10.15 46.41
N ASN A 391 -13.32 -11.18 46.62
CA ASN A 391 -12.97 -12.59 46.75
C ASN A 391 -12.42 -13.22 45.46
N TYR A 392 -11.40 -14.07 45.61
CA TYR A 392 -10.94 -15.02 44.59
C TYR A 392 -11.87 -16.25 44.55
N GLY A 393 -12.54 -16.46 43.43
CA GLY A 393 -13.24 -17.70 43.11
C GLY A 393 -12.33 -18.68 42.37
N TYR A 394 -11.98 -19.80 43.01
CA TYR A 394 -11.31 -20.94 42.39
C TYR A 394 -12.33 -21.79 41.63
N GLY A 395 -12.17 -21.91 40.31
CA GLY A 395 -12.88 -22.88 39.47
C GLY A 395 -12.03 -24.13 39.25
N ASN A 396 -12.44 -25.25 39.85
CA ASN A 396 -11.92 -26.59 39.60
C ASN A 396 -12.41 -27.11 38.23
N TYR A 397 -11.50 -27.59 37.38
CA TYR A 397 -11.86 -28.47 36.26
C TYR A 397 -11.39 -29.90 36.51
N ALA A 398 -12.36 -30.80 36.43
CA ALA A 398 -12.24 -32.23 36.65
C ALA A 398 -11.50 -32.92 35.50
N SER A 399 -10.69 -33.90 35.90
CA SER A 399 -10.02 -34.91 35.09
C SER A 399 -10.98 -35.97 34.55
N GLY A 400 -10.83 -36.37 33.28
CA GLY A 400 -11.44 -37.56 32.66
C GLY A 400 -11.01 -37.74 31.20
N PRO A 401 -10.97 -38.98 30.65
CA PRO A 401 -9.70 -39.56 30.18
C PRO A 401 -9.52 -39.75 28.65
N GLU A 402 -8.26 -40.00 28.31
CA GLU A 402 -7.64 -40.62 27.13
C GLU A 402 -8.49 -41.00 25.90
N SER A 403 -8.05 -40.52 24.73
CA SER A 403 -8.21 -41.21 23.46
C SER A 403 -6.97 -41.01 22.59
N ARG A 404 -6.13 -42.03 22.60
CA ARG A 404 -4.91 -42.19 21.81
C ARG A 404 -5.29 -42.38 20.33
N MET A 405 -5.10 -41.38 19.47
CA MET A 405 -5.11 -41.58 18.02
C MET A 405 -3.81 -41.07 17.40
N ARG A 406 -2.98 -42.06 17.03
CA ARG A 406 -1.76 -41.93 16.24
C ARG A 406 -2.19 -41.67 14.79
N ARG A 407 -2.00 -40.45 14.28
CA ARG A 407 -2.11 -40.14 12.85
C ARG A 407 -0.77 -39.65 12.35
N GLU A 408 -0.05 -40.53 11.67
CA GLU A 408 1.08 -40.19 10.82
C GLU A 408 0.57 -39.23 9.73
N ARG A 409 1.05 -37.99 9.73
CA ARG A 409 0.90 -37.08 8.60
C ARG A 409 2.18 -37.16 7.77
N ASN A 410 2.09 -37.89 6.67
CA ASN A 410 2.98 -37.71 5.53
C ASN A 410 2.75 -36.29 4.97
N LEU A 411 3.75 -35.43 5.08
CA LEU A 411 3.84 -34.18 4.33
C LEU A 411 4.09 -34.52 2.86
N ASN A 412 3.05 -34.47 2.04
CA ASN A 412 3.18 -34.38 0.58
C ASN A 412 3.05 -32.91 0.18
N GLN A 413 4.19 -32.25 -0.03
CA GLN A 413 4.33 -30.93 -0.65
C GLN A 413 4.02 -30.99 -2.16
N ARG A 414 2.75 -31.09 -2.55
CA ARG A 414 2.33 -31.07 -3.98
C ARG A 414 1.16 -30.12 -4.40
N PRO A 415 0.60 -29.21 -3.59
CA PRO A 415 -0.40 -28.27 -4.12
C PRO A 415 0.20 -26.98 -4.73
N PHE A 416 1.46 -26.63 -4.44
CA PHE A 416 2.02 -25.32 -4.85
C PHE A 416 2.15 -25.13 -6.37
N LEU A 417 2.62 -26.15 -7.11
CA LEU A 417 2.80 -26.07 -8.56
C LEU A 417 1.49 -25.96 -9.34
N GLY A 418 0.40 -26.55 -8.84
CA GLY A 418 -0.90 -26.52 -9.52
C GLY A 418 -1.52 -25.11 -9.52
N ASN A 419 -1.47 -24.44 -8.37
CA ASN A 419 -2.00 -23.08 -8.25
C ASN A 419 -1.13 -22.06 -8.98
N MET A 420 0.20 -22.24 -8.98
CA MET A 420 1.11 -21.39 -9.73
C MET A 420 0.83 -21.42 -11.23
N MET A 421 0.55 -22.58 -11.81
CA MET A 421 0.19 -22.67 -13.24
C MET A 421 -1.15 -22.02 -13.57
N HIS A 422 -2.10 -21.97 -12.63
CA HIS A 422 -3.37 -21.26 -12.84
C HIS A 422 -3.14 -19.74 -12.86
N ILE A 423 -2.39 -19.22 -11.89
CA ILE A 423 -1.99 -17.80 -11.82
C ILE A 423 -1.21 -17.40 -13.09
N LEU A 424 -0.24 -18.21 -13.51
CA LEU A 424 0.53 -17.96 -14.74
C LEU A 424 -0.35 -17.98 -16.00
N ASN A 425 -1.41 -18.79 -16.02
CA ASN A 425 -2.34 -18.83 -17.15
C ASN A 425 -3.28 -17.63 -17.15
N GLU A 426 -3.80 -17.19 -16.01
CA GLU A 426 -4.58 -15.95 -15.92
C GLU A 426 -3.73 -14.74 -16.31
N PHE A 427 -2.48 -14.69 -15.82
CA PHE A 427 -1.52 -13.67 -16.19
C PHE A 427 -1.23 -13.73 -17.69
N ARG A 428 -0.83 -14.87 -18.26
CA ARG A 428 -0.61 -15.00 -19.71
C ARG A 428 -1.83 -14.57 -20.52
N ASN A 429 -3.04 -14.93 -20.07
CA ASN A 429 -4.26 -14.58 -20.79
C ASN A 429 -4.51 -13.07 -20.80
N SER A 430 -4.17 -12.34 -19.71
CA SER A 430 -4.30 -10.88 -19.66
C SER A 430 -3.37 -10.15 -20.65
N PHE A 431 -2.22 -10.75 -21.00
CA PHE A 431 -1.30 -10.21 -22.02
C PHE A 431 -1.67 -10.61 -23.46
N THR A 432 -2.43 -11.69 -23.66
CA THR A 432 -2.72 -12.20 -25.02
C THR A 432 -3.97 -11.62 -25.68
N THR A 433 -4.71 -10.72 -25.01
CA THR A 433 -5.94 -10.10 -25.54
C THR A 433 -5.71 -8.93 -26.50
N GLU A 434 -4.55 -8.83 -27.14
CA GLU A 434 -4.43 -7.99 -28.33
C GLU A 434 -5.03 -8.70 -29.55
N SER A 435 -6.11 -8.12 -30.07
CA SER A 435 -6.78 -8.56 -31.28
C SER A 435 -5.85 -8.47 -32.49
N ARG A 436 -5.25 -9.59 -32.86
CA ARG A 436 -4.63 -9.78 -34.18
C ARG A 436 -5.75 -9.84 -35.24
N SER A 437 -6.21 -8.67 -35.67
CA SER A 437 -7.05 -8.50 -36.86
C SER A 437 -6.17 -8.74 -38.09
N GLU A 438 -6.05 -9.99 -38.54
CA GLU A 438 -5.51 -10.31 -39.85
C GLU A 438 -6.50 -9.88 -40.93
N THR A 439 -6.38 -8.62 -41.36
CA THR A 439 -7.01 -8.13 -42.58
C THR A 439 -6.05 -8.42 -43.74
N GLU A 440 -6.24 -9.54 -44.42
CA GLU A 440 -5.57 -9.84 -45.69
C GLU A 440 -5.97 -8.77 -46.73
N ALA A 441 -5.01 -7.93 -47.12
CA ALA A 441 -5.16 -7.02 -48.25
C ALA A 441 -4.77 -7.74 -49.56
N PRO A 442 -5.51 -7.55 -50.67
CA PRO A 442 -5.20 -8.19 -51.93
C PRO A 442 -4.01 -7.54 -52.63
N THR A 443 -3.08 -8.38 -53.05
CA THR A 443 -1.88 -8.08 -53.86
C THR A 443 -2.24 -7.42 -55.20
N PRO A 444 -1.67 -6.25 -55.54
CA PRO A 444 -1.79 -5.70 -56.89
C PRO A 444 -0.76 -6.33 -57.83
N THR A 445 -1.24 -6.88 -58.94
CA THR A 445 -0.46 -7.34 -60.09
C THR A 445 0.12 -6.14 -60.85
N VAL A 446 1.45 -6.10 -61.00
CA VAL A 446 2.15 -5.19 -61.92
C VAL A 446 2.84 -6.03 -63.00
N PRO A 447 2.74 -5.64 -64.30
CA PRO A 447 3.38 -6.36 -65.39
C PRO A 447 4.88 -6.06 -65.46
N SER A 448 5.63 -7.13 -65.65
CA SER A 448 7.06 -7.18 -65.92
C SER A 448 7.33 -6.92 -67.40
N ASP A 449 8.24 -6.00 -67.72
CA ASP A 449 9.05 -6.09 -68.94
C ASP A 449 10.39 -5.35 -68.82
N THR A 450 11.39 -6.00 -69.44
CA THR A 450 12.68 -5.52 -69.97
C THR A 450 13.91 -5.34 -69.07
N ASP A 451 14.78 -6.35 -69.20
CA ASP A 451 16.18 -6.32 -69.66
C ASP A 451 17.32 -5.77 -68.77
N THR A 452 18.09 -6.75 -68.28
CA THR A 452 19.52 -6.77 -67.88
C THR A 452 20.41 -6.80 -69.16
N PRO A 453 21.76 -6.67 -69.14
CA PRO A 453 22.74 -6.58 -68.03
C PRO A 453 23.73 -5.38 -68.16
N GLU A 454 24.59 -5.06 -67.18
CA GLU A 454 25.98 -5.54 -67.04
C GLU A 454 26.60 -4.84 -65.80
N GLU A 455 26.82 -5.53 -64.68
CA GLU A 455 28.08 -6.13 -64.18
C GLU A 455 29.11 -5.15 -63.54
N GLY A 456 29.43 -5.36 -62.26
CA GLY A 456 30.52 -4.68 -61.54
C GLY A 456 30.33 -4.52 -60.03
N ALA A 457 30.20 -5.62 -59.27
CA ALA A 457 29.93 -5.63 -57.83
C ALA A 457 31.19 -5.44 -56.96
N ALA A 458 31.04 -4.67 -55.88
CA ALA A 458 31.98 -4.51 -54.78
C ALA A 458 31.31 -4.83 -53.42
N SER A 459 32.11 -5.40 -52.53
CA SER A 459 31.99 -5.50 -51.05
C SER A 459 30.79 -6.23 -50.44
N ASN A 460 31.09 -7.40 -49.86
CA ASN A 460 30.25 -8.19 -48.98
C ASN A 460 30.78 -8.07 -47.53
N TYR A 461 29.99 -7.50 -46.62
CA TYR A 461 30.12 -7.55 -45.16
C TYR A 461 28.83 -8.24 -44.69
N GLY A 462 28.83 -9.40 -44.05
CA GLY A 462 29.45 -9.72 -42.76
C GLY A 462 28.32 -10.13 -41.81
N GLY A 463 27.89 -11.40 -41.89
CA GLY A 463 26.84 -11.98 -41.05
C GLY A 463 27.32 -12.27 -39.62
N TYR A 464 26.49 -11.94 -38.64
CA TYR A 464 26.70 -12.25 -37.23
C TYR A 464 26.02 -13.57 -36.88
N GLY A 465 26.68 -14.29 -35.98
CA GLY A 465 26.57 -15.73 -35.78
C GLY A 465 25.54 -16.18 -34.75
N ASN A 466 25.18 -17.46 -34.90
CA ASN A 466 24.40 -18.26 -33.96
C ASN A 466 25.09 -18.36 -32.59
N TYR A 467 24.32 -18.16 -31.52
CA TYR A 467 24.75 -18.46 -30.16
C TYR A 467 24.55 -19.95 -29.84
N GLY A 468 25.62 -20.55 -29.32
CA GLY A 468 25.76 -21.98 -29.08
C GLY A 468 25.09 -22.50 -27.81
N GLU A 469 24.96 -23.82 -27.78
CA GLU A 469 24.41 -24.66 -26.73
C GLU A 469 25.14 -24.47 -25.38
N TYR A 470 24.37 -24.26 -24.30
CA TYR A 470 24.90 -24.22 -22.94
C TYR A 470 25.21 -25.63 -22.44
N GLY A 471 26.46 -25.83 -22.03
CA GLY A 471 26.98 -27.09 -21.50
C GLY A 471 26.54 -27.41 -20.06
N ASN A 472 26.56 -28.71 -19.77
CA ASN A 472 26.33 -29.34 -18.46
C ASN A 472 27.22 -28.74 -17.35
N TYR A 473 26.61 -28.26 -16.26
CA TYR A 473 27.33 -27.93 -15.04
C TYR A 473 27.66 -29.20 -14.24
N GLY A 474 28.97 -29.41 -14.07
CA GLY A 474 29.55 -30.49 -13.27
C GLY A 474 29.29 -30.34 -11.77
N GLY A 475 29.28 -31.48 -11.09
CA GLY A 475 28.96 -31.61 -9.67
C GLY A 475 29.95 -30.89 -8.75
N TYR A 476 29.39 -30.24 -7.72
CA TYR A 476 30.15 -29.63 -6.65
C TYR A 476 30.69 -30.68 -5.69
N GLY A 477 32.00 -30.61 -5.46
CA GLY A 477 32.74 -31.46 -4.54
C GLY A 477 32.42 -31.17 -3.07
N VAL A 478 32.60 -32.22 -2.26
CA VAL A 478 32.50 -32.22 -0.80
C VAL A 478 33.58 -31.30 -0.21
N TYR A 479 33.19 -30.21 0.43
CA TYR A 479 34.11 -29.36 1.19
C TYR A 479 34.23 -29.82 2.64
N GLY A 480 35.48 -29.86 3.07
CA GLY A 480 35.95 -30.48 4.30
C GLY A 480 35.62 -29.73 5.59
N ASN A 481 35.73 -30.53 6.64
CA ASN A 481 35.59 -30.25 8.06
C ASN A 481 36.55 -29.12 8.52
N TYR A 482 36.01 -27.99 9.00
CA TYR A 482 36.81 -26.94 9.66
C TYR A 482 36.76 -27.09 11.18
N GLY A 483 37.96 -27.13 11.75
CA GLY A 483 38.23 -27.46 13.15
C GLY A 483 37.86 -26.39 14.16
N ALA A 484 37.79 -26.86 15.40
CA ALA A 484 37.54 -26.09 16.61
C ALA A 484 38.66 -25.07 16.92
N TYR A 485 38.23 -23.83 17.12
CA TYR A 485 38.91 -22.80 17.91
C TYR A 485 37.82 -22.25 18.86
N GLY A 486 38.03 -21.90 20.11
CA GLY A 486 39.18 -21.74 20.97
C GLY A 486 38.63 -21.00 22.19
N ASN A 487 38.85 -21.56 23.38
CA ASN A 487 38.23 -21.17 24.65
C ASN A 487 38.75 -19.79 25.09
N TYR A 488 37.88 -18.78 25.24
CA TYR A 488 38.26 -17.47 25.80
C TYR A 488 37.73 -17.29 27.22
N GLY A 489 38.68 -16.95 28.09
CA GLY A 489 38.61 -17.01 29.54
C GLY A 489 37.69 -15.98 30.20
N TYR A 490 37.17 -16.41 31.34
CA TYR A 490 36.53 -15.62 32.38
C TYR A 490 37.41 -14.44 32.83
N GLY A 491 36.84 -13.24 32.86
CA GLY A 491 37.33 -12.07 33.59
C GLY A 491 36.22 -11.51 34.47
N ASN A 492 36.45 -11.50 35.78
CA ASN A 492 35.50 -11.09 36.82
C ASN A 492 35.96 -9.78 37.47
N TYR A 493 34.99 -9.01 37.95
CA TYR A 493 35.02 -7.85 38.87
C TYR A 493 35.28 -6.43 38.36
N GLY A 494 34.28 -5.58 38.64
CA GLY A 494 34.39 -4.13 38.72
C GLY A 494 33.06 -3.46 39.10
N TYR A 495 32.65 -3.56 40.37
CA TYR A 495 31.53 -2.78 40.92
C TYR A 495 31.91 -1.29 40.94
N GLY A 496 31.25 -0.48 40.10
CA GLY A 496 31.35 0.98 40.07
C GLY A 496 30.16 1.64 40.75
N SER A 497 30.47 2.43 41.77
CA SER A 497 29.57 3.18 42.66
C SER A 497 28.67 4.18 41.91
N TYR A 498 27.39 4.23 42.28
CA TYR A 498 26.43 5.24 41.86
C TYR A 498 26.85 6.64 42.33
N GLY A 499 27.03 7.55 41.37
CA GLY A 499 27.25 8.98 41.58
C GLY A 499 25.93 9.74 41.57
N ASN A 500 25.68 10.43 42.67
CA ASN A 500 24.52 11.27 42.97
C ASN A 500 24.65 12.60 42.20
N TYR A 501 23.76 12.90 41.25
CA TYR A 501 23.75 14.21 40.59
C TYR A 501 22.77 15.15 41.28
N GLY A 502 23.36 16.16 41.92
CA GLY A 502 22.68 17.20 42.67
C GLY A 502 22.01 18.24 41.77
N TYR A 503 20.92 18.77 42.31
CA TYR A 503 20.19 19.94 41.84
C TYR A 503 21.09 21.18 41.77
N GLY A 504 21.21 21.77 40.57
CA GLY A 504 21.79 23.08 40.34
C GLY A 504 20.70 24.12 40.08
N ASN A 505 20.44 24.94 41.09
CA ASN A 505 19.66 26.18 40.98
C ASN A 505 20.40 27.21 40.11
N TYR A 506 19.74 27.72 39.08
CA TYR A 506 20.01 29.06 38.53
C TYR A 506 18.72 29.87 38.59
N GLY A 507 18.75 30.94 39.38
CA GLY A 507 17.72 31.96 39.36
C GLY A 507 17.93 32.94 38.20
N ASN A 508 16.85 33.52 37.70
CA ASN A 508 16.45 34.91 37.98
C ASN A 508 15.71 35.54 36.79
N SER A 509 14.72 36.37 37.14
CA SER A 509 14.13 37.50 36.42
C SER A 509 13.13 37.27 35.28
N GLY A 510 12.00 37.99 35.37
CA GLY A 510 11.28 38.48 34.19
C GLY A 510 9.77 38.28 34.20
N THR A 511 9.04 39.10 34.94
CA THR A 511 7.58 39.27 34.86
C THR A 511 7.13 40.00 33.59
N GLU A 512 6.13 39.42 32.89
CA GLU A 512 5.09 40.02 32.01
C GLU A 512 5.45 40.69 30.65
N PRO A 513 4.50 40.88 29.70
CA PRO A 513 3.17 40.27 29.51
C PRO A 513 2.85 39.80 28.06
N SER A 514 1.70 39.12 27.93
CA SER A 514 0.87 38.81 26.75
C SER A 514 1.15 39.57 25.44
N GLY A 515 1.32 38.80 24.34
CA GLY A 515 1.31 39.31 22.97
C GLY A 515 0.64 38.32 21.99
N ARG A 516 -0.68 38.46 21.83
CA ARG A 516 -1.51 37.81 20.81
C ARG A 516 -1.08 38.34 19.42
N ARG A 517 -0.50 37.50 18.57
CA ARG A 517 -0.14 37.87 17.17
C ARG A 517 -1.25 37.46 16.22
N GLU A 518 -1.99 38.45 15.74
CA GLU A 518 -2.86 38.35 14.56
C GLU A 518 -2.02 38.07 13.30
N MET A 519 -2.35 37.00 12.57
CA MET A 519 -1.94 36.84 11.18
C MET A 519 -2.82 37.75 10.30
N ARG A 520 -2.23 38.82 9.76
CA ARG A 520 -2.87 39.65 8.73
C ARG A 520 -2.65 39.04 7.36
N HIS A 521 -3.76 38.73 6.69
CA HIS A 521 -3.86 38.59 5.24
C HIS A 521 -3.16 39.75 4.52
N ARG A 522 -2.27 39.42 3.60
CA ARG A 522 -1.68 40.37 2.64
C ARG A 522 -2.42 40.18 1.30
N GLN A 523 -3.35 41.10 1.01
CA GLN A 523 -3.91 41.28 -0.33
C GLN A 523 -2.81 41.75 -1.28
N LEU A 524 -2.64 41.05 -2.39
CA LEU A 524 -1.88 41.50 -3.56
C LEU A 524 -2.74 42.52 -4.32
N GLN A 525 -2.25 43.75 -4.41
CA GLN A 525 -2.73 44.72 -5.39
C GLN A 525 -1.80 44.69 -6.60
N SER A 526 -2.41 44.48 -7.76
CA SER A 526 -1.85 44.74 -9.07
C SER A 526 -1.52 46.23 -9.21
N THR A 527 -0.38 46.53 -9.84
CA THR A 527 -0.17 47.80 -10.51
C THR A 527 0.44 47.54 -11.88
N GLU A 528 -0.31 47.97 -12.88
CA GLU A 528 0.15 48.23 -14.25
C GLU A 528 1.16 49.38 -14.22
N ALA A 529 2.24 49.22 -14.98
CA ALA A 529 2.98 50.28 -15.67
C ALA A 529 3.80 49.66 -16.80
#